data_AF-A0A961YKM9-F1
#
_entry.id   AF-A0A961YKM9-F1
#
_cell.length_a   1.000
_cell.length_b   1.000
_cell.length_c   1.000
_cell.angle_alpha   90.00
_cell.angle_beta   90.00
_cell.angle_gamma   90.00
#
_symmetry.space_group_name_H-M   'P 1'
#
loop_
_entity.id
_entity.type
_entity.pdbx_description
1 polymer ?
#
loop_
_entity_poly.entity_id
_entity_poly.type
_entity_poly.pdbx_seq_one_letter_code
_entity_poly.pdbx_strand_id
1 'polypeptide(L)'
;YQIVKGWLDDAGELHEQVYDVAWSGDREPGADGKVPAVGSTVDVENATWTNTIGAPELIAVWSDPDFDASQRAFYYGRVIEIPTPRWTAYDAAKFGVEPLEGTTMTLQDRAYTSPIWYTPSE
;
A
#
# COMPACT_ATOMS: atom_id res chain seq x y z
N TYR A 1 4.90 -3.32 3.54
CA TYR A 1 5.98 -2.66 2.80
C TYR A 1 6.04 -3.29 1.44
N GLN A 2 5.90 -2.45 0.44
CA GLN A 2 5.95 -2.81 -0.96
C GLN A 2 7.09 -2.04 -1.60
N ILE A 3 7.72 -2.64 -2.60
CA ILE A 3 8.55 -1.91 -3.55
C ILE A 3 7.74 -1.78 -4.82
N VAL A 4 7.66 -0.56 -5.35
CA VAL A 4 7.12 -0.31 -6.68
C VAL A 4 8.29 -0.03 -7.60
N LYS A 5 8.42 -0.86 -8.64
CA LYS A 5 9.39 -0.71 -9.72
C LYS A 5 8.68 -0.16 -10.94
N GLY A 6 9.25 0.85 -11.58
CA GLY A 6 8.88 1.25 -12.93
C GLY A 6 10.10 1.19 -13.84
N TRP A 7 9.94 0.77 -15.09
CA TRP A 7 11.02 0.70 -16.06
C TRP A 7 10.52 0.96 -17.48
N LEU A 8 11.45 1.28 -18.38
CA LEU A 8 11.21 1.29 -19.81
C LEU A 8 11.79 0.01 -20.42
N ASP A 9 11.03 -0.65 -21.28
CA ASP A 9 11.54 -1.76 -22.07
C ASP A 9 12.31 -1.29 -23.31
N ASP A 10 12.81 -2.25 -24.09
CA ASP A 10 13.58 -1.98 -25.32
C ASP A 10 12.77 -1.27 -26.42
N ALA A 11 11.43 -1.35 -26.37
CA ALA A 11 10.53 -0.63 -27.25
C ALA A 11 10.20 0.79 -26.75
N GLY A 12 10.64 1.14 -25.54
CA GLY A 12 10.35 2.40 -24.87
C GLY A 12 8.98 2.44 -24.19
N GLU A 13 8.33 1.29 -23.98
CA GLU A 13 7.06 1.20 -23.26
C GLU A 13 7.31 1.24 -21.74
N LEU A 14 6.43 1.95 -21.03
CA LEU A 14 6.49 2.07 -19.58
C LEU A 14 5.78 0.89 -18.91
N HIS A 15 6.49 0.24 -18.00
CA HIS A 15 5.97 -0.84 -17.17
C HIS A 15 6.04 -0.46 -15.69
N GLU A 16 5.10 -0.99 -14.90
CA GLU A 16 5.11 -0.91 -13.44
C GLU A 16 4.85 -2.29 -12.84
N GLN A 17 5.61 -2.64 -11.80
CA GLN A 17 5.40 -3.83 -11.00
C GLN A 17 5.42 -3.48 -9.51
N VAL A 18 4.47 -4.04 -8.77
CA VAL A 18 4.41 -3.94 -7.31
C VAL A 18 4.88 -5.27 -6.72
N TYR A 19 5.85 -5.21 -5.81
CA TYR A 19 6.32 -6.35 -5.05
C TYR A 19 5.86 -6.21 -3.59
N ASP A 20 5.14 -7.20 -3.08
CA ASP A 20 4.87 -7.34 -1.64
C ASP A 20 6.11 -7.90 -0.95
N VAL A 21 6.80 -7.06 -0.16
CA VAL A 21 8.11 -7.41 0.42
C VAL A 21 8.02 -7.83 1.88
N ALA A 22 7.20 -7.12 2.66
CA ALA A 22 6.93 -7.45 4.06
C ALA A 22 5.53 -6.99 4.45
N TRP A 23 4.88 -7.69 5.37
CA TRP A 23 3.53 -7.37 5.82
C TRP A 23 3.30 -7.86 7.25
N SER A 24 2.23 -7.37 7.87
CA SER A 24 1.87 -7.71 9.24
C SER A 24 1.03 -8.99 9.36
N GLY A 25 1.17 -9.66 10.50
CA GLY A 25 0.42 -10.87 10.85
C GLY A 25 0.81 -12.08 10.00
N ASP A 26 0.08 -13.18 10.17
CA ASP A 26 0.34 -14.46 9.51
C ASP A 26 -0.36 -14.57 8.14
N ARG A 27 -0.53 -13.43 7.44
CA ARG A 27 -1.10 -13.44 6.09
C ARG A 27 -0.10 -14.09 5.14
N GLU A 28 -0.60 -14.83 4.16
CA GLU A 28 0.25 -15.48 3.15
C GLU A 28 -0.19 -15.05 1.75
N PRO A 29 0.74 -14.93 0.79
CA PRO A 29 0.40 -14.67 -0.59
C PRO A 29 -0.53 -15.76 -1.15
N GLY A 30 -1.52 -15.32 -1.94
CA GLY A 30 -2.39 -16.23 -2.68
C GLY A 30 -1.66 -16.92 -3.85
N ALA A 31 -2.40 -17.72 -4.61
CA ALA A 31 -1.90 -18.37 -5.82
C ALA A 31 -1.48 -17.37 -6.92
N ASP A 32 -1.95 -16.12 -6.85
CA ASP A 32 -1.57 -15.01 -7.70
C ASP A 32 -0.33 -14.24 -7.19
N GLY A 33 0.27 -14.69 -6.09
CA GLY A 33 1.43 -14.08 -5.46
C GLY A 33 1.12 -12.80 -4.67
N LYS A 34 -0.16 -12.41 -4.53
CA LYS A 34 -0.55 -11.19 -3.81
C LYS A 34 -0.91 -11.48 -2.37
N VAL A 35 -0.51 -10.59 -1.47
CA VAL A 35 -0.87 -10.69 -0.06
C VAL A 35 -2.30 -10.16 0.14
N PRO A 36 -3.19 -10.90 0.82
CA PRO A 36 -4.53 -10.40 1.17
C PRO A 36 -4.44 -9.09 1.94
N ALA A 37 -5.44 -8.23 1.75
CA ALA A 37 -5.53 -6.97 2.50
C ALA A 37 -5.49 -7.23 4.01
N VAL A 38 -4.86 -6.31 4.75
CA VAL A 38 -4.99 -6.30 6.21
C VAL A 38 -6.46 -6.05 6.57
N GLY A 39 -6.93 -6.65 7.65
CA GLY A 39 -8.30 -6.46 8.12
C GLY A 39 -8.61 -5.00 8.49
N SER A 40 -9.81 -4.77 8.99
CA SER A 40 -10.26 -3.47 9.50
C SER A 40 -10.67 -3.58 10.95
N THR A 41 -10.31 -2.56 11.73
CA THR A 41 -10.80 -2.35 13.11
C THR A 41 -11.67 -1.10 13.19
N VAL A 42 -12.09 -0.54 12.05
CA VAL A 42 -12.86 0.70 12.03
C VAL A 42 -14.26 0.45 12.58
N ASP A 43 -14.61 1.23 13.59
CA ASP A 43 -15.97 1.44 14.04
C ASP A 43 -16.51 2.71 13.38
N VAL A 44 -17.40 2.52 12.40
CA VAL A 44 -17.98 3.62 11.62
C VAL A 44 -18.95 4.45 12.45
N GLU A 45 -19.71 3.83 13.35
CA GLU A 45 -20.72 4.50 14.17
C GLU A 45 -20.06 5.50 15.13
N ASN A 46 -18.97 5.09 15.75
CA ASN A 46 -18.22 5.93 16.69
C ASN A 46 -17.09 6.73 16.04
N ALA A 47 -16.83 6.52 14.75
CA ALA A 47 -15.68 7.08 14.02
C ALA A 47 -14.33 6.82 14.74
N THR A 48 -14.13 5.58 15.20
CA THR A 48 -12.90 5.16 15.89
C THR A 48 -12.26 3.95 15.23
N TRP A 49 -11.02 3.63 15.62
CA TRP A 49 -10.33 2.40 15.23
C TRP A 49 -9.28 2.05 16.30
N THR A 50 -8.76 0.82 16.25
CA THR A 50 -7.70 0.38 17.17
C THR A 50 -6.49 -0.11 16.40
N ASN A 51 -5.29 0.24 16.86
CA ASN A 51 -4.04 -0.24 16.27
C ASN A 51 -3.68 -1.66 16.77
N THR A 52 -4.66 -2.56 16.80
CA THR A 52 -4.52 -3.95 17.27
C THR A 52 -4.13 -4.93 16.17
N ILE A 53 -4.29 -4.52 14.91
CA ILE A 53 -3.77 -5.21 13.73
C ILE A 53 -2.76 -4.31 13.01
N GLY A 54 -2.05 -4.86 12.04
CA GLY A 54 -0.92 -4.14 11.44
C GLY A 54 0.39 -4.48 12.14
N ALA A 55 1.43 -3.71 11.83
CA ALA A 55 2.71 -3.78 12.53
C ALA A 55 3.23 -2.36 12.71
N PRO A 56 3.79 -2.02 13.88
CA PRO A 56 4.35 -0.69 14.12
C PRO A 56 5.60 -0.42 13.26
N GLU A 57 6.26 -1.48 12.80
CA GLU A 57 7.45 -1.42 11.97
C GLU A 57 7.48 -2.62 11.00
N LEU A 58 8.00 -2.40 9.80
CA LEU A 58 8.29 -3.44 8.83
C LEU A 58 9.74 -3.26 8.35
N ILE A 59 10.59 -4.26 8.59
CA ILE A 59 11.99 -4.28 8.14
C ILE A 59 12.17 -5.48 7.22
N ALA A 60 12.81 -5.25 6.08
CA ALA A 60 13.19 -6.31 5.15
C ALA A 60 14.44 -5.92 4.36
N VAL A 61 15.19 -6.94 3.95
CA VAL A 61 16.18 -6.82 2.86
C VAL A 61 15.55 -7.46 1.64
N TRP A 62 15.55 -6.74 0.51
CA TRP A 62 14.92 -7.18 -0.72
C TRP A 62 15.86 -6.99 -1.90
N SER A 63 15.78 -7.89 -2.86
CA SER A 63 16.47 -7.82 -4.14
C SER A 63 15.46 -8.04 -5.24
N ASP A 64 15.53 -7.21 -6.28
CA ASP A 64 14.65 -7.32 -7.44
C ASP A 64 14.92 -8.64 -8.19
N PRO A 65 13.97 -9.60 -8.19
CA PRO A 65 14.15 -10.89 -8.85
C PRO A 65 14.18 -10.76 -10.38
N ASP A 66 13.64 -9.67 -10.92
CA ASP A 66 13.51 -9.39 -12.35
C ASP A 66 14.44 -8.24 -12.75
N PHE A 67 15.53 -8.04 -12.02
CA PHE A 67 16.48 -6.95 -12.29
C PHE A 67 17.18 -7.15 -13.63
N ASP A 68 17.08 -6.15 -14.49
CA ASP A 68 17.82 -6.06 -15.73
C ASP A 68 18.74 -4.83 -15.70
N ALA A 69 20.05 -5.07 -15.73
CA ALA A 69 21.06 -4.03 -15.68
C ALA A 69 21.09 -3.15 -16.94
N SER A 70 20.47 -3.58 -18.04
CA SER A 70 20.37 -2.82 -19.28
C SER A 70 19.19 -1.83 -19.29
N GLN A 71 18.25 -1.96 -18.36
CA GLN A 71 17.03 -1.16 -18.31
C GLN A 71 17.19 0.05 -17.40
N ARG A 72 16.66 1.19 -17.84
CA ARG A 72 16.43 2.33 -16.95
C ARG A 72 15.22 2.01 -16.07
N ALA A 73 15.41 2.09 -14.76
CA ALA A 73 14.36 1.77 -13.81
C ALA A 73 14.34 2.79 -12.66
N PHE A 74 13.21 2.88 -11.97
CA PHE A 74 13.11 3.54 -10.69
C PHE A 74 12.38 2.66 -9.70
N TYR A 75 12.68 2.88 -8.42
CA TYR A 75 12.11 2.13 -7.31
C TYR A 75 11.65 3.09 -6.24
N TYR A 76 10.48 2.89 -5.65
CA TYR A 76 10.10 3.57 -4.41
C TYR A 76 9.45 2.59 -3.44
N GLY A 77 9.67 2.82 -2.15
CA GLY A 77 9.00 2.10 -1.09
C GLY A 77 7.61 2.65 -0.87
N ARG A 78 6.63 1.77 -0.67
CA ARG A 78 5.25 2.10 -0.31
C ARG A 78 4.82 1.30 0.92
N VAL A 79 4.24 1.97 1.90
CA VAL A 79 3.56 1.33 3.03
C VAL A 79 2.08 1.65 2.98
N ILE A 80 1.26 0.72 3.45
CA ILE A 80 -0.20 0.82 3.46
C ILE A 80 -0.62 0.69 4.92
N GLU A 81 -1.31 1.70 5.44
CA GLU A 81 -1.86 1.69 6.79
C GLU A 81 -3.05 0.71 6.88
N ILE A 82 -3.44 0.33 8.09
CA ILE A 82 -4.75 -0.30 8.29
C ILE A 82 -5.86 0.70 7.95
N PRO A 83 -7.08 0.25 7.60
CA PRO A 83 -8.18 1.18 7.36
C PRO A 83 -8.45 2.08 8.57
N THR A 84 -8.72 3.35 8.30
CA THR A 84 -9.08 4.37 9.30
C THR A 84 -10.43 5.00 8.93
N PRO A 85 -11.14 5.64 9.90
CA PRO A 85 -12.34 6.40 9.58
C PRO A 85 -12.02 7.56 8.65
N ARG A 86 -12.84 7.75 7.61
CA ARG A 86 -12.77 8.92 6.73
C ARG A 86 -13.49 10.10 7.40
N TRP A 87 -13.21 11.34 6.94
CA TRP A 87 -13.89 12.56 7.40
C TRP A 87 -15.44 12.44 7.41
N THR A 88 -16.01 11.69 6.48
CA THR A 88 -17.45 11.39 6.42
C THR A 88 -17.98 10.61 7.62
N ALA A 89 -17.20 9.66 8.16
CA ALA A 89 -17.54 8.97 9.39
C ALA A 89 -17.48 9.91 10.60
N TYR A 90 -16.45 10.74 10.68
CA TYR A 90 -16.36 11.75 11.73
C TYR A 90 -17.53 12.73 11.70
N ASP A 91 -17.93 13.21 10.51
CA ASP A 91 -19.07 14.11 10.37
C ASP A 91 -20.39 13.43 10.75
N ALA A 92 -20.61 12.19 10.30
CA ALA A 92 -21.81 11.42 10.68
C ALA A 92 -21.92 11.24 12.19
N ALA A 93 -20.84 10.80 12.85
CA ALA A 93 -20.79 10.63 14.30
C ALA A 93 -20.96 11.96 15.06
N LYS A 94 -20.34 13.04 14.56
CA LYS A 94 -20.38 14.37 15.20
C LYS A 94 -21.75 15.04 15.09
N PHE A 95 -22.39 14.95 13.92
CA PHE A 95 -23.65 15.62 13.65
C PHE A 95 -24.87 14.73 13.87
N GLY A 96 -24.68 13.43 14.12
CA GLY A 96 -25.76 12.47 14.30
C GLY A 96 -26.61 12.31 13.04
N VAL A 97 -25.98 12.36 11.87
CA VAL A 97 -26.65 12.29 10.57
C VAL A 97 -26.41 10.93 9.91
N GLU A 98 -27.44 10.39 9.28
CA GLU A 98 -27.31 9.19 8.47
C GLU A 98 -26.59 9.54 7.15
N PRO A 99 -25.45 8.89 6.82
CA PRO A 99 -24.81 9.08 5.53
C PRO A 99 -25.72 8.63 4.38
N LEU A 100 -25.62 9.30 3.23
CA LEU A 100 -26.30 8.83 2.02
C LEU A 100 -25.79 7.44 1.62
N GLU A 101 -26.67 6.64 1.01
CA GLU A 101 -26.30 5.33 0.49
C GLU A 101 -25.09 5.44 -0.47
N GLY A 102 -24.11 4.55 -0.29
CA GLY A 102 -22.87 4.55 -1.06
C GLY A 102 -21.79 5.52 -0.56
N THR A 103 -22.04 6.29 0.51
CA THR A 103 -21.01 7.14 1.11
C THR A 103 -19.83 6.29 1.61
N THR A 104 -18.62 6.59 1.14
CA THR A 104 -17.40 5.96 1.64
C THR A 104 -17.11 6.44 3.06
N MET A 105 -17.08 5.52 4.03
CA MET A 105 -16.92 5.82 5.46
C MET A 105 -15.52 5.53 6.00
N THR A 106 -14.72 4.78 5.25
CA THR A 106 -13.35 4.40 5.63
C THR A 106 -12.38 4.81 4.53
N LEU A 107 -11.12 5.00 4.90
CA LEU A 107 -10.04 5.18 3.94
C LEU A 107 -8.85 4.31 4.34
N GLN A 108 -7.90 4.18 3.43
CA GLN A 108 -6.64 3.52 3.72
C GLN A 108 -5.50 4.39 3.21
N ASP A 109 -4.72 4.93 4.14
CA ASP A 109 -3.63 5.82 3.81
C ASP A 109 -2.39 5.05 3.36
N ARG A 110 -1.56 5.77 2.60
CA ARG A 110 -0.34 5.26 2.01
C ARG A 110 0.77 6.27 2.19
N ALA A 111 1.91 5.82 2.67
CA ALA A 111 3.14 6.61 2.61
C ALA A 111 4.05 6.01 1.54
N TYR A 112 4.71 6.89 0.79
CA TYR A 112 5.67 6.52 -0.24
C TYR A 112 6.99 7.26 -0.01
N THR A 113 8.10 6.61 -0.35
CA THR A 113 9.42 7.22 -0.30
C THR A 113 9.68 8.02 -1.58
N SER A 114 10.70 8.87 -1.57
CA SER A 114 11.30 9.37 -2.80
C SER A 114 11.79 8.20 -3.67
N PRO A 115 11.70 8.30 -5.00
CA PRO A 115 12.20 7.26 -5.89
C PRO A 115 13.73 7.25 -5.92
N ILE A 116 14.28 6.05 -6.02
CA ILE A 116 15.69 5.78 -6.32
C ILE A 116 15.75 5.40 -7.79
N TRP A 117 16.56 6.11 -8.57
CA TRP A 117 16.71 5.89 -10.00
C TRP A 117 17.93 5.01 -10.28
N TYR A 118 17.75 4.00 -11.12
CA TYR A 118 18.81 3.21 -11.71
C TYR A 118 19.02 3.63 -13.17
N THR A 119 20.25 3.97 -13.50
CA THR A 119 20.69 4.23 -14.87
C THR A 119 21.77 3.21 -15.22
N PRO A 120 21.60 2.43 -16.30
CA PRO A 120 22.63 1.53 -16.80
C PRO A 120 23.96 2.25 -17.00
N SER A 121 25.08 1.61 -16.64
CA SER A 121 26.40 2.09 -17.01
C SER A 121 26.60 1.95 -18.52
N GLU A 122 27.23 2.95 -19.16
CA GLU A 122 27.65 2.87 -20.56
C GLU A 122 28.57 1.68 -20.85
#